data_AF-A0A7C8EP56-F1
#
_entry.id   AF-A0A7C8EP56-F1
#
_cell.length_a   1.000
_cell.length_b   1.000
_cell.length_c   1.000
_cell.angle_alpha   90.00
_cell.angle_beta   90.00
_cell.angle_gamma   90.00
#
_symmetry.space_group_name_H-M   'P 1'
#
loop_
_entity.id
_entity.type
_entity.pdbx_description
1 polymer ?
#
loop_
_entity_poly.entity_id
_entity_poly.type
_entity_poly.pdbx_seq_one_letter_code
_entity_poly.pdbx_strand_id
1 'polypeptide(L)' 'MSIRMVAVELYRIMKKVEELDKELESLEAGSQERMEIERDLREAKVQKDRLEKMIEGAKVD' A
#
# COMPACT_ATOMS: atom_id res chain seq x y z
N MET A 1 -14.39 -9.87 6.88
CA MET A 1 -13.16 -10.69 6.75
C MET A 1 -12.69 -11.09 8.13
N SER A 2 -12.03 -12.23 8.30
CA SER A 2 -11.37 -12.52 9.59
C SER A 2 -10.18 -11.56 9.78
N ILE A 3 -9.86 -11.20 11.02
CA ILE A 3 -8.69 -10.39 11.36
C ILE A 3 -7.41 -10.96 10.72
N ARG A 4 -7.29 -12.28 10.68
CA ARG A 4 -6.16 -12.97 10.03
C ARG A 4 -6.07 -12.65 8.52
N MET A 5 -7.20 -12.57 7.84
CA MET A 5 -7.23 -12.24 6.40
C MET A 5 -6.85 -10.77 6.17
N VAL A 6 -7.35 -9.85 7.00
CA VAL A 6 -6.97 -8.43 6.96
C VAL A 6 -5.47 -8.25 7.21
N ALA A 7 -4.87 -9.01 8.13
CA ALA A 7 -3.43 -8.97 8.39
C ALA A 7 -2.59 -9.46 7.19
N VAL A 8 -3.05 -10.52 6.50
CA VAL A 8 -2.39 -11.01 5.28
C VAL A 8 -2.48 -9.97 4.15
N GLU A 9 -3.64 -9.34 3.98
CA GLU A 9 -3.81 -8.26 3.01
C GLU A 9 -2.96 -7.03 3.34
N LEU A 10 -2.86 -6.68 4.63
CA LEU A 10 -1.99 -5.59 5.07
C LEU A 10 -0.53 -5.88 4.75
N TYR A 11 -0.06 -7.11 4.99
CA TYR A 11 1.30 -7.49 4.61
C TYR A 11 1.54 -7.38 3.10
N ARG A 12 0.58 -7.82 2.28
CA ARG A 12 0.68 -7.73 0.82
C ARG A 12 0.73 -6.28 0.34
N ILE A 13 -0.13 -5.41 0.88
CA ILE A 13 -0.13 -4.00 0.46
C ILE A 13 1.13 -3.28 0.91
N MET A 14 1.66 -3.61 2.10
CA MET A 14 2.95 -3.08 2.56
C MET A 14 4.09 -3.48 1.60
N LYS A 15 4.14 -4.74 1.17
CA LYS A 15 5.12 -5.19 0.17
C LYS A 15 4.98 -4.46 -1.16
N LYS A 16 3.74 -4.28 -1.63
CA LYS A 16 3.48 -3.51 -2.86
C LYS A 16 3.95 -2.06 -2.74
N VAL A 17 3.75 -1.41 -1.59
CA VAL A 17 4.26 -0.06 -1.34
C VAL A 17 5.79 -0.03 -1.43
N GLU A 18 6.48 -0.98 -0.79
CA GLU A 18 7.95 -1.09 -0.86
C GLU A 18 8.46 -1.31 -2.29
N GLU A 19 7.76 -2.12 -3.09
CA GLU A 19 8.12 -2.40 -4.47
C GLU A 19 7.94 -1.16 -5.36
N LEU A 20 6.78 -0.47 -5.24
CA LEU A 20 6.50 0.76 -5.99
C LEU A 20 7.42 1.91 -5.59
N ASP A 21 7.74 2.07 -4.31
CA ASP A 21 8.71 3.08 -3.85
C ASP A 21 10.10 2.82 -4.47
N LYS A 22 10.57 1.55 -4.50
CA LYS A 22 11.84 1.19 -5.16
C LYS A 22 11.82 1.40 -6.67
N GLU A 23 10.70 1.10 -7.31
CA GLU A 23 10.54 1.31 -8.75
C GLU A 23 10.64 2.80 -9.08
N LEU A 24 9.98 3.67 -8.29
CA LEU A 24 10.08 5.12 -8.45
C LEU A 24 11.49 5.68 -8.32
N GLU A 25 12.32 5.11 -7.45
CA GLU A 25 13.71 5.54 -7.29
C GLU A 25 14.54 5.33 -8.57
N SER A 26 14.15 4.38 -9.42
CA SER A 26 14.82 4.07 -10.67
C SER A 26 14.30 4.84 -11.89
N LEU A 27 13.17 5.53 -11.76
CA LEU A 27 12.49 6.17 -12.87
C LEU A 27 12.87 7.64 -13.05
N GLU A 28 12.97 8.07 -14.31
CA GLU A 28 13.26 9.45 -14.65
C GLU A 28 12.11 10.39 -14.24
N ALA A 29 12.48 11.55 -13.71
CA ALA A 29 11.54 12.59 -13.31
C ALA A 29 10.70 13.06 -14.52
N GLY A 30 9.38 13.09 -14.36
CA GLY A 30 8.45 13.53 -15.41
C GLY A 30 8.15 12.48 -16.48
N SER A 31 8.73 11.28 -16.41
CA SER A 31 8.33 10.18 -17.27
C SER A 31 6.87 9.76 -16.98
N GLN A 32 6.17 9.31 -18.03
CA GLN A 32 4.80 8.82 -17.88
C GLN A 32 4.71 7.63 -16.93
N GLU A 33 5.67 6.72 -17.03
CA GLU A 33 5.80 5.56 -16.14
C GLU A 33 5.91 5.98 -14.68
N ARG A 34 6.74 6.99 -14.36
CA ARG A 34 6.82 7.53 -13.00
C ARG A 34 5.49 8.08 -12.49
N MET A 35 4.74 8.80 -13.33
CA MET A 35 3.42 9.33 -12.95
C MET A 35 2.42 8.20 -12.66
N GLU A 36 2.48 7.11 -13.41
CA GLU A 36 1.63 5.93 -13.21
C GLU A 36 2.00 5.21 -11.90
N ILE A 37 3.29 4.94 -11.66
CA ILE A 37 3.75 4.32 -10.42
C ILE A 37 3.46 5.22 -9.20
N GLU A 38 3.61 6.55 -9.31
CA GLU A 38 3.25 7.49 -8.24
C GLU A 38 1.74 7.44 -7.92
N ARG A 39 0.87 7.28 -8.93
CA ARG A 39 -0.57 7.12 -8.73
C ARG A 39 -0.84 5.81 -7.97
N ASP A 40 -0.29 4.71 -8.46
CA ASP A 40 -0.51 3.38 -7.89
C ASP A 40 0.03 3.29 -6.45
N LEU A 41 1.14 3.98 -6.17
CA LEU A 41 1.70 4.12 -4.83
C LEU A 41 0.77 4.88 -3.88
N ARG A 42 0.18 5.99 -4.33
CA ARG A 42 -0.80 6.74 -3.53
C ARG A 42 -2.01 5.87 -3.20
N GLU A 43 -2.52 5.11 -4.16
CA GLU A 43 -3.63 4.19 -3.95
C GLU A 43 -3.27 3.08 -2.95
N ALA A 44 -2.08 2.50 -3.08
CA ALA A 44 -1.59 1.47 -2.17
C ALA A 44 -1.42 2.00 -0.73
N LYS A 45 -0.92 3.22 -0.56
CA LYS A 45 -0.83 3.89 0.75
C LYS A 45 -2.21 4.12 1.37
N VAL A 46 -3.20 4.57 0.59
CA VAL A 46 -4.59 4.71 1.08
C VAL A 46 -5.19 3.36 1.50
N GLN A 47 -4.92 2.28 0.75
CA GLN A 47 -5.40 0.94 1.11
C GLN A 47 -4.72 0.41 2.38
N LYS A 48 -3.41 0.63 2.54
CA LYS A 48 -2.67 0.32 3.76
C LYS A 48 -3.33 0.98 4.98
N ASP A 49 -3.57 2.28 4.92
CA ASP A 49 -4.17 3.03 6.04
C ASP A 49 -5.57 2.52 6.40
N ARG A 50 -6.37 2.09 5.42
CA ARG A 50 -7.69 1.49 5.65
C ARG A 50 -7.56 0.15 6.39
N LEU A 51 -6.65 -0.72 5.95
CA LEU A 51 -6.45 -2.02 6.57
C LEU A 51 -5.88 -1.90 7.99
N GLU A 52 -4.98 -0.94 8.23
CA GLU A 52 -4.48 -0.63 9.58
C GLU A 52 -5.62 -0.21 10.50
N LYS A 53 -6.48 0.72 10.07
CA LYS A 53 -7.67 1.14 10.83
C LYS A 53 -8.64 -0.01 11.12
N MET A 54 -8.81 -0.94 10.18
CA MET A 54 -9.65 -2.13 10.41
C MET A 54 -9.06 -3.05 11.48
N ILE A 55 -7.74 -3.24 11.49
CA ILE A 55 -7.06 -4.03 12.52
C ILE A 55 -7.14 -3.32 13.88
N GLU A 56 -6.95 -2.01 13.92
CA GLU A 56 -7.05 -1.22 15.13
C GLU A 56 -8.47 -1.25 15.71
N GLY A 57 -9.50 -1.05 14.90
CA GLY A 57 -10.89 -1.14 15.33
C GLY A 57 -11.23 -2.53 15.88
N ALA A 58 -10.69 -3.59 15.28
CA ALA A 58 -10.91 -4.97 15.73
C ALA A 58 -10.12 -5.38 16.99
N LYS A 59 -9.19 -4.54 17.49
CA LYS A 59 -8.48 -4.77 18.76
C LYS A 59 -9.24 -4.21 19.97
N VAL A 60 -10.28 -3.40 19.75
CA VAL A 60 -11.02 -2.67 20.79
C VAL A 60 -12.34 -3.37 21.16
N ASP A 61 -12.79 -4.34 20.36
CA ASP A 61 -13.87 -5.30 20.67
C ASP A 61 -13.30 -6.62 21.25
#